data_AF-A0A0S8IJG7-F1
#
_entry.id   AF-A0A0S8IJG7-F1
#
_cell.length_a   1.000
_cell.length_b   1.000
_cell.length_c   1.000
_cell.angle_alpha   90.00
_cell.angle_beta   90.00
_cell.angle_gamma   90.00
#
_symmetry.space_group_name_H-M   'P 1'
#
loop_
_entity.id
_entity.type
_entity.pdbx_description
1 polymer ?
#
loop_
_entity_poly.entity_id
_entity_poly.type
_entity_poly.pdbx_seq_one_letter_code
_entity_poly.pdbx_strand_id
1 'polypeptide(L)'
;PKPFTPFQWIPLDTVDSLKEKQRLLKRAVSDVGGVTISFDVPKWAYLQALLSLGDRRVGQMLLTAHGNRGNWKKTFQSSEINPDFFVYRPKDLDETLPWDFIDHGIHKSFLQEEYNLALQGRESPPCTVGTCTRCGVCT
;
A
#
# COMPACT_ATOMS: atom_id res chain seq x y z
N PRO A 1 -0.80 1.48 -0.32
CA PRO A 1 -0.36 1.10 -1.68
C PRO A 1 0.70 0.00 -1.67
N LYS A 2 0.59 -0.96 -2.57
CA LYS A 2 1.51 -2.09 -2.71
C LYS A 2 2.44 -1.84 -3.90
N PRO A 3 3.76 -1.68 -3.69
CA PRO A 3 4.71 -1.41 -4.78
C PRO A 3 4.65 -2.47 -5.87
N PHE A 4 4.87 -2.05 -7.12
CA PHE A 4 4.98 -2.93 -8.30
C PHE A 4 3.75 -3.80 -8.56
N THR A 5 2.57 -3.34 -8.13
CA THR A 5 1.30 -3.98 -8.44
C THR A 5 0.36 -2.96 -9.09
N PRO A 6 -0.70 -3.39 -9.79
CA PRO A 6 -1.71 -2.49 -10.34
C PRO A 6 -2.35 -1.58 -9.27
N PHE A 7 -2.31 -1.96 -7.99
CA PHE A 7 -2.88 -1.18 -6.88
C PHE A 7 -1.87 -0.28 -6.17
N GLN A 8 -0.72 0.00 -6.78
CA GLN A 8 0.31 0.87 -6.20
C GLN A 8 -0.10 2.35 -6.07
N TRP A 9 -1.17 2.77 -6.76
CA TRP A 9 -1.74 4.12 -6.66
C TRP A 9 -2.91 4.24 -5.68
N ILE A 10 -3.44 3.10 -5.19
CA ILE A 10 -4.55 3.10 -4.23
C ILE A 10 -4.01 3.43 -2.83
N PRO A 11 -4.57 4.46 -2.15
CA PRO A 11 -4.16 4.82 -0.80
C PRO A 11 -4.48 3.70 0.18
N LEU A 12 -3.84 3.74 1.35
CA LEU A 12 -4.29 2.89 2.45
C LEU A 12 -5.70 3.34 2.86
N ASP A 13 -6.56 2.41 3.24
CA ASP A 13 -7.85 2.78 3.85
C ASP A 13 -7.64 3.27 5.30
N THR A 14 -8.61 3.99 5.84
CA THR A 14 -8.57 4.50 7.21
C THR A 14 -8.40 3.37 8.22
N VAL A 15 -7.68 3.64 9.31
CA VAL A 15 -7.47 2.66 10.39
C VAL A 15 -8.79 2.13 10.94
N ASP A 16 -9.84 2.97 11.00
CA ASP A 16 -11.13 2.57 11.53
C ASP A 16 -11.94 1.71 10.55
N SER A 17 -11.95 2.06 9.26
CA SER A 17 -12.50 1.19 8.20
C SER A 17 -11.82 -0.18 8.21
N LEU A 18 -10.49 -0.23 8.31
CA LEU A 18 -9.75 -1.49 8.38
C LEU A 18 -10.17 -2.33 9.60
N LYS A 19 -10.32 -1.73 10.78
CA LYS A 19 -10.83 -2.45 11.97
C LYS A 19 -12.25 -2.96 11.77
N GLU A 20 -13.12 -2.20 11.11
CA GLU A 20 -14.49 -2.62 10.82
C GLU A 20 -14.51 -3.82 9.87
N LYS A 21 -13.76 -3.77 8.77
CA LYS A 21 -13.60 -4.89 7.83
C LYS A 21 -13.04 -6.13 8.52
N GLN A 22 -12.04 -5.97 9.39
CA GLN A 22 -11.50 -7.07 10.20
C GLN A 22 -12.58 -7.70 11.10
N ARG A 23 -13.43 -6.90 11.75
CA ARG A 23 -14.54 -7.41 12.57
C ARG A 23 -15.58 -8.14 11.72
N LEU A 24 -15.92 -7.60 10.55
CA LEU A 24 -16.85 -8.22 9.62
C LEU A 24 -16.35 -9.61 9.20
N LEU A 25 -15.08 -9.71 8.77
CA LEU A 25 -14.46 -10.97 8.37
C LEU A 25 -14.43 -11.98 9.51
N LYS A 26 -14.07 -11.57 10.74
CA LYS A 26 -14.11 -12.45 11.92
C LYS A 26 -15.49 -13.02 12.18
N ARG A 27 -16.54 -12.21 12.04
CA ARG A 27 -17.94 -12.66 12.21
C ARG A 27 -18.37 -13.60 11.10
N ALA A 28 -17.97 -13.31 9.86
CA ALA A 28 -18.37 -14.12 8.70
C ALA A 28 -17.80 -15.55 8.75
N VAL A 29 -16.63 -15.73 9.40
CA VAL A 29 -15.96 -17.03 9.49
C VAL A 29 -16.05 -17.68 10.88
N SER A 30 -16.75 -17.08 11.85
CA SER A 30 -16.76 -17.56 13.24
C SER A 30 -17.35 -18.96 13.38
N ASP A 31 -18.31 -19.30 12.51
CA ASP A 31 -19.05 -20.56 12.58
C ASP A 31 -18.41 -21.63 11.66
N VAL A 32 -17.36 -21.27 10.94
CA VAL A 32 -16.63 -22.19 10.06
C VAL A 32 -15.59 -22.95 10.90
N GLY A 33 -15.93 -24.19 11.25
CA GLY A 33 -15.04 -25.07 12.01
C GLY A 33 -13.68 -25.26 11.34
N GLY A 34 -12.62 -25.26 12.14
CA GLY A 34 -11.25 -25.48 11.68
C GLY A 34 -10.58 -24.28 11.01
N VAL A 35 -11.23 -23.12 10.94
CA VAL A 35 -10.65 -21.89 10.36
C VAL A 35 -10.15 -20.96 11.46
N THR A 36 -8.88 -20.55 11.36
CA THR A 36 -8.29 -19.51 12.21
C THR A 36 -7.91 -18.32 11.33
N ILE A 37 -8.42 -17.13 11.68
CA ILE A 37 -8.10 -15.90 10.97
C ILE A 37 -7.20 -15.01 11.83
N SER A 38 -6.12 -14.53 11.25
CA SER A 38 -5.20 -13.57 11.87
C SER A 38 -5.13 -12.30 11.03
N PHE A 39 -4.88 -11.18 11.69
CA PHE A 39 -4.76 -9.89 11.04
C PHE A 39 -3.60 -9.11 11.62
N ASP A 40 -2.93 -8.36 10.77
CA ASP A 40 -2.02 -7.31 11.22
C ASP A 40 -2.78 -6.18 11.90
N VAL A 41 -2.10 -5.50 12.81
CA VAL A 41 -2.67 -4.35 13.52
C VAL A 41 -2.74 -3.16 12.55
N PRO A 42 -3.91 -2.57 12.28
CA PRO A 42 -4.05 -1.48 11.30
C PRO A 42 -3.16 -0.26 11.57
N LYS A 43 -2.85 0.02 12.85
CA LYS A 43 -1.91 1.07 13.23
C LYS A 43 -0.51 0.84 12.64
N TRP A 44 -0.04 -0.40 12.58
CA TRP A 44 1.26 -0.72 12.00
C TRP A 44 1.22 -0.62 10.48
N ALA A 45 0.11 -1.01 9.84
CA ALA A 45 -0.08 -0.79 8.41
C ALA A 45 -0.01 0.70 8.03
N TYR A 46 -0.59 1.58 8.86
CA TYR A 46 -0.46 3.03 8.69
C TYR A 46 0.99 3.50 8.73
N LEU A 47 1.76 3.06 9.73
CA LEU A 47 3.16 3.43 9.87
C LEU A 47 4.02 2.88 8.72
N GLN A 48 3.78 1.63 8.30
CA GLN A 48 4.44 1.04 7.14
C GLN A 48 4.16 1.84 5.87
N ALA A 49 2.90 2.24 5.65
CA ALA A 49 2.54 3.10 4.52
C ALA A 49 3.25 4.46 4.60
N LEU A 50 3.25 5.12 5.76
CA LEU A 50 3.93 6.40 5.96
C LEU A 50 5.42 6.30 5.65
N LEU A 51 6.10 5.27 6.16
CA LEU A 51 7.54 5.09 5.97
C LEU A 51 7.90 4.68 4.53
N SER A 52 6.99 3.98 3.84
CA SER A 52 7.20 3.57 2.44
C SER A 52 6.90 4.71 1.45
N LEU A 53 5.99 5.61 1.81
CA LEU A 53 5.53 6.71 0.95
C LEU A 53 6.19 8.05 1.24
N GLY A 54 6.76 8.18 2.43
CA GLY A 54 7.34 9.39 2.94
C GLY A 54 8.56 9.85 2.16
N ASP A 55 8.73 11.16 2.10
CA ASP A 55 9.97 11.78 1.64
C ASP A 55 10.87 12.16 2.83
N ARG A 56 11.88 13.01 2.58
CA ARG A 56 12.81 13.51 3.62
C ARG A 56 12.10 14.07 4.86
N ARG A 57 10.88 14.61 4.71
CA ARG A 57 10.08 15.15 5.82
C ARG A 57 9.65 14.06 6.80
N VAL A 58 9.35 12.86 6.31
CA VAL A 58 9.08 11.69 7.17
C VAL A 58 10.34 11.20 7.88
N GLY A 59 11.53 11.42 7.29
CA GLY A 59 12.80 11.20 7.97
C GLY A 59 12.93 12.00 9.28
N GLN A 60 12.51 13.27 9.27
CA GLN A 60 12.48 14.09 10.48
C GLN A 60 11.47 13.56 11.52
N MET A 61 10.30 13.08 11.08
CA MET A 61 9.33 12.44 11.97
C MET A 61 9.91 11.17 12.62
N LEU A 62 10.66 10.37 11.87
CA LEU A 62 11.30 9.16 12.38
C LEU A 62 12.35 9.48 13.45
N LEU A 63 13.14 10.53 13.26
CA LEU A 63 14.09 11.02 14.28
C LEU A 63 13.35 11.44 15.56
N THR A 64 12.25 12.19 15.42
CA THR A 64 11.40 12.57 16.57
C THR A 64 10.79 11.35 17.26
N ALA A 65 10.35 10.35 16.50
CA ALA A 65 9.85 9.09 17.05
C ALA A 65 10.92 8.34 17.84
N HIS A 66 12.15 8.32 17.37
CA HIS A 66 13.28 7.75 18.10
C HIS A 66 13.51 8.46 19.43
N GLY A 67 13.57 9.81 19.44
CA GLY A 67 13.68 10.61 20.67
C GLY A 67 12.50 10.40 21.64
N ASN A 68 11.31 10.11 21.11
CA ASN A 68 10.11 9.77 21.87
C ASN A 68 10.01 8.26 22.23
N ARG A 69 11.08 7.47 22.07
CA ARG A 69 11.13 6.02 22.36
C ARG A 69 10.02 5.22 21.64
N GLY A 70 9.73 5.57 20.39
CA GLY A 70 8.70 4.92 19.58
C GLY A 70 7.27 5.37 19.86
N ASN A 71 7.05 6.42 20.67
CA ASN A 71 5.71 6.96 20.90
C ASN A 71 5.23 7.80 19.70
N TRP A 72 4.68 7.11 18.70
CA TRP A 72 4.17 7.73 17.48
C TRP A 72 3.01 8.71 17.70
N LYS A 73 2.18 8.52 18.74
CA LYS A 73 1.11 9.48 19.06
C LYS A 73 1.71 10.85 19.40
N LYS A 74 2.72 10.86 20.27
CA LYS A 74 3.44 12.09 20.63
C LYS A 74 4.17 12.69 19.43
N THR A 75 4.80 11.84 18.61
CA THR A 75 5.50 12.29 17.39
C THR A 75 4.58 13.00 16.42
N PHE A 76 3.38 12.45 16.16
CA PHE A 76 2.42 13.07 15.24
C PHE A 76 1.89 14.40 15.79
N GLN A 77 1.67 14.51 17.11
CA GLN A 77 1.25 15.75 17.75
C GLN A 77 2.30 16.87 17.65
N SER A 78 3.59 16.52 17.61
CA SER A 78 4.68 17.48 17.45
C SER A 78 5.13 17.68 16.00
N SER A 79 4.45 17.08 15.03
CA SER A 79 4.86 17.20 13.63
C SER A 79 4.24 18.41 12.95
N GLU A 80 5.05 19.14 12.19
CA GLU A 80 4.60 20.26 11.36
C GLU A 80 3.81 19.81 10.12
N ILE A 81 3.89 18.53 9.76
CA ILE A 81 3.27 17.98 8.55
C ILE A 81 2.26 16.93 8.96
N ASN A 82 1.07 16.98 8.36
CA ASN A 82 0.09 15.93 8.55
C ASN A 82 0.54 14.64 7.83
N PRO A 83 0.81 13.53 8.54
CA PRO A 83 1.22 12.27 7.92
C PRO A 83 0.16 11.67 6.98
N ASP A 84 -1.13 12.03 7.15
CA ASP A 84 -2.21 11.58 6.28
C ASP A 84 -2.03 12.03 4.82
N PHE A 85 -1.30 13.13 4.60
CA PHE A 85 -0.91 13.59 3.27
C PHE A 85 -0.20 12.51 2.45
N PHE A 86 0.63 11.68 3.10
CA PHE A 86 1.34 10.59 2.43
C PHE A 86 0.47 9.34 2.31
N VAL A 87 -0.23 8.99 3.40
CA VAL A 87 -0.89 7.68 3.57
C VAL A 87 -2.24 7.59 2.86
N TYR A 88 -3.07 8.63 2.99
CA TYR A 88 -4.47 8.60 2.57
C TYR A 88 -4.74 9.36 1.27
N ARG A 89 -3.76 10.11 0.75
CA ARG A 89 -3.93 10.84 -0.51
C ARG A 89 -3.95 9.87 -1.71
N PRO A 90 -4.93 10.00 -2.63
CA PRO A 90 -4.88 9.32 -3.92
C PRO A 90 -3.66 9.78 -4.73
N LYS A 91 -3.11 8.90 -5.55
CA LYS A 91 -1.93 9.17 -6.38
C LYS A 91 -2.33 9.13 -7.84
N ASP A 92 -1.82 10.08 -8.62
CA ASP A 92 -2.03 10.07 -10.06
C ASP A 92 -1.24 8.93 -10.70
N LEU A 93 -1.76 8.36 -11.79
CA LEU A 93 -1.09 7.25 -12.49
C LEU A 93 0.29 7.64 -13.01
N ASP A 94 0.48 8.92 -13.33
CA ASP A 94 1.73 9.50 -13.84
C ASP A 94 2.63 10.06 -12.73
N GLU A 95 2.19 10.00 -11.47
CA GLU A 95 2.98 10.46 -10.32
C GLU A 95 4.26 9.62 -10.16
N THR A 96 5.39 10.26 -9.85
CA THR A 96 6.61 9.57 -9.45
C THR A 96 6.45 8.95 -8.07
N LEU A 97 6.49 7.62 -8.01
CA LEU A 97 6.35 6.87 -6.76
C LEU A 97 7.73 6.64 -6.10
N PRO A 98 7.79 6.49 -4.76
CA PRO A 98 9.05 6.32 -4.04
C PRO A 98 9.86 5.09 -4.43
N TRP A 99 9.30 4.14 -5.16
CA TRP A 99 9.96 2.93 -5.63
C TRP A 99 10.21 2.92 -7.15
N ASP A 100 9.84 3.98 -7.87
CA ASP A 100 10.02 4.04 -9.34
C ASP A 100 11.49 3.97 -9.77
N PHE A 101 12.44 4.25 -8.88
CA PHE A 101 13.87 4.14 -9.15
C PHE A 101 14.39 2.69 -9.10
N ILE A 102 13.58 1.74 -8.63
CA ILE A 102 13.96 0.32 -8.53
C ILE A 102 13.50 -0.38 -9.80
N ASP A 103 14.44 -0.86 -10.59
CA ASP A 103 14.14 -1.66 -11.76
C ASP A 103 13.80 -3.11 -11.36
N HIS A 104 12.60 -3.54 -11.72
CA HIS A 104 12.07 -4.89 -11.50
C HIS A 104 11.66 -5.57 -12.81
N GLY A 105 12.01 -5.00 -13.96
CA GLY A 105 11.75 -5.54 -15.29
C GLY A 105 10.30 -5.46 -15.77
N ILE A 106 9.34 -5.00 -14.94
CA ILE A 106 7.95 -4.77 -15.40
C ILE A 106 7.77 -3.30 -15.74
N HIS A 107 7.24 -3.01 -16.92
CA HIS A 107 6.92 -1.66 -17.34
C HIS A 107 5.79 -1.04 -16.50
N LYS A 108 5.98 0.21 -16.08
CA LYS A 108 4.95 0.97 -15.35
C LYS A 108 3.65 1.11 -16.14
N SER A 109 3.74 1.25 -17.48
CA SER A 109 2.58 1.31 -18.39
C SER A 109 1.71 0.06 -18.30
N PHE A 110 2.33 -1.13 -18.24
CA PHE A 110 1.60 -2.38 -18.04
C PHE A 110 0.80 -2.38 -16.73
N LEU A 111 1.38 -1.90 -15.62
CA LEU A 111 0.67 -1.80 -14.35
C LEU A 111 -0.49 -0.78 -14.39
N GLN A 112 -0.37 0.29 -15.17
CA GLN A 112 -1.47 1.25 -15.39
C GLN A 112 -2.62 0.61 -16.20
N GLU A 113 -2.31 -0.19 -17.22
CA GLU A 113 -3.31 -0.94 -17.99
C GLU A 113 -4.06 -1.95 -17.11
N GLU A 114 -3.32 -2.76 -16.33
CA GLU A 114 -3.90 -3.73 -15.41
C GLU A 114 -4.75 -3.05 -14.32
N TYR A 115 -4.36 -1.85 -13.87
CA TYR A 115 -5.16 -1.07 -12.93
C TYR A 115 -6.53 -0.70 -13.52
N ASN A 116 -6.54 -0.21 -14.77
CA ASN A 116 -7.76 0.14 -15.47
C ASN A 116 -8.67 -1.08 -15.72
N LEU A 117 -8.09 -2.23 -16.08
CA LEU A 117 -8.82 -3.49 -16.22
C LEU A 117 -9.43 -3.94 -14.88
N ALA A 118 -8.67 -3.86 -13.80
CA ALA A 118 -9.15 -4.22 -12.46
C ALA A 118 -10.32 -3.35 -11.99
N LEU A 119 -10.29 -2.04 -12.27
CA LEU A 119 -11.41 -1.15 -11.99
C LEU A 119 -12.68 -1.47 -12.80
N GLN A 120 -12.52 -2.07 -13.98
CA GLN A 120 -13.61 -2.55 -14.82
C GLN A 120 -14.08 -3.97 -14.46
N GLY A 121 -13.44 -4.64 -13.51
CA GLY A 121 -13.69 -6.04 -13.21
C GLY A 121 -13.33 -7.00 -14.36
N ARG A 122 -12.39 -6.60 -15.21
CA ARG A 122 -11.94 -7.38 -16.37
C ARG A 122 -10.62 -8.06 -16.07
N GLU A 123 -10.54 -9.33 -16.42
CA GLU A 123 -9.29 -10.08 -16.34
C GLU A 123 -8.41 -9.81 -17.57
N SER A 124 -7.10 -9.80 -17.34
CA SER A 124 -6.11 -9.82 -18.41
C SER A 124 -5.81 -11.28 -18.83
N PRO A 125 -5.39 -11.52 -20.07
CA PRO A 125 -4.97 -12.85 -20.50
C PRO A 125 -3.87 -13.43 -19.59
N PRO A 126 -3.77 -14.77 -19.43
CA PRO A 126 -2.70 -15.37 -18.64
C PRO A 126 -1.31 -15.08 -19.23
N CYS A 127 -0.30 -15.05 -18.37
CA CYS A 127 1.09 -14.92 -18.82
C CYS A 127 1.62 -16.25 -19.36
N THR A 128 2.20 -16.23 -20.57
CA THR A 128 2.96 -17.36 -21.12
C THR A 128 4.44 -17.03 -21.05
N VAL A 129 5.12 -17.54 -20.02
CA VAL A 129 6.54 -17.25 -19.78
C VAL A 129 7.38 -17.65 -21.00
N GLY A 130 8.27 -16.75 -21.43
CA GLY A 130 9.14 -16.94 -22.60
C GLY A 130 8.56 -16.45 -23.93
N THR A 131 7.25 -16.23 -24.03
CA THR A 131 6.61 -15.70 -25.27
C THR A 131 5.79 -14.44 -25.05
N CYS A 132 5.30 -14.20 -23.83
CA CYS A 132 4.49 -13.04 -23.49
C CYS A 132 5.36 -11.81 -23.14
N THR A 133 5.28 -10.76 -23.95
CA THR A 133 6.08 -9.53 -23.78
C THR A 133 5.33 -8.37 -23.11
N ARG A 134 4.04 -8.53 -22.76
CA ARG A 134 3.16 -7.46 -22.26
C ARG A 134 3.72 -6.66 -21.07
N CYS A 135 4.29 -7.35 -20.09
CA CYS A 135 4.85 -6.69 -18.90
C CYS A 135 6.27 -6.20 -19.11
N GLY A 136 6.98 -6.60 -20.17
CA GLY A 136 8.39 -6.27 -20.41
C GLY A 136 9.42 -7.26 -19.85
N VAL A 137 8.98 -8.26 -19.06
CA VAL A 137 9.92 -9.20 -18.41
C VAL A 137 10.49 -10.23 -19.40
N CYS A 138 9.65 -10.79 -20.27
CA CYS A 138 10.14 -11.64 -21.35
C CYS A 138 10.41 -10.75 -22.56
N THR A 139 11.64 -10.75 -23.06
CA THR A 139 12.09 -10.03 -24.25
C THR A 139 12.60 -11.01 -25.29
#